data_AF-A0AAT9IAK3-F1
#
_entry.id   AF-A0AAT9IAK3-F1
#
_cell.length_a   1.000
_cell.length_b   1.000
_cell.length_c   1.000
_cell.angle_alpha   90.00
_cell.angle_beta   90.00
_cell.angle_gamma   90.00
#
_symmetry.space_group_name_H-M   'P 1'
#
loop_
_entity.id
_entity.type
_entity.pdbx_description
1 polymer ?
#
loop_
_entity_poly.entity_id
_entity_poly.type
_entity_poly.pdbx_seq_one_letter_code
_entity_poly.pdbx_strand_id
1 'polypeptide(L)'
;MQKTLLYIFLLCLLAACKKDETSPEPLVVYTIAVDGNQVTFNNETTGATSYKWDFGDGSESTDVSPVHTYKGKGKYVPTLYATSAGGVTAEGSTVIRISKTSPVKLNDNSLADWDTISQNMITAGPAGGVFKKAKFDYDGQSVFFYVEMTSKLADANIFDIYIDADNNPGTGLLTGLFTDGAYDVLLEGQLLLKPAVAAIPMAMYYHTGPQTGFTFDAQSGTDFFSIGTISEANGVLRFEGKLDRSKIKGFTGTAIRLGMVATSNDWSTQLGTIPDDGAPSFLLNMPE
;
A
#
# COMPACT_ATOMS: atom_id res chain seq x y z
N MET A 1 61.13 -76.89 -40.53
CA MET A 1 61.45 -75.97 -41.64
C MET A 1 60.43 -74.84 -41.63
N GLN A 2 60.92 -73.60 -41.82
CA GLN A 2 60.16 -72.39 -42.26
C GLN A 2 59.26 -71.73 -41.18
N LYS A 3 59.72 -70.71 -40.43
CA LYS A 3 59.88 -69.26 -40.73
C LYS A 3 58.57 -68.48 -41.01
N THR A 4 58.27 -67.56 -40.08
CA THR A 4 57.68 -66.21 -40.32
C THR A 4 56.15 -66.23 -40.61
N LEU A 5 55.27 -65.37 -40.08
CA LEU A 5 55.33 -63.90 -39.96
C LEU A 5 54.29 -63.37 -38.94
N LEU A 6 54.70 -62.35 -38.18
CA LEU A 6 53.92 -61.54 -37.25
C LEU A 6 52.93 -60.62 -38.01
N TYR A 7 51.64 -60.61 -37.66
CA TYR A 7 50.78 -59.44 -37.82
C TYR A 7 49.89 -59.30 -36.58
N ILE A 8 50.36 -58.45 -35.66
CA ILE A 8 49.56 -57.90 -34.58
C ILE A 8 48.58 -56.93 -35.26
N PHE A 9 47.34 -57.36 -35.45
CA PHE A 9 46.25 -56.43 -35.73
C PHE A 9 45.91 -55.75 -34.39
N LEU A 10 46.53 -54.60 -34.15
CA LEU A 10 46.12 -53.69 -33.10
C LEU A 10 44.71 -53.20 -33.45
N LEU A 11 43.70 -53.86 -32.88
CA LEU A 11 42.33 -53.39 -32.94
C LEU A 11 42.28 -52.11 -32.10
N CYS A 12 42.56 -50.96 -32.74
CA CYS A 12 42.28 -49.67 -32.16
C CYS A 12 40.77 -49.62 -31.90
N LEU A 13 40.40 -49.80 -30.62
CA LEU A 13 39.13 -49.35 -30.08
C LEU A 13 39.03 -47.86 -30.40
N LEU A 14 38.32 -47.51 -31.47
CA LEU A 14 37.71 -46.20 -31.60
C LEU A 14 36.62 -46.14 -30.54
N ALA A 15 37.01 -45.84 -29.30
CA ALA A 15 36.10 -45.20 -28.37
C ALA A 15 35.75 -43.86 -29.03
N ALA A 16 34.64 -43.85 -29.76
CA ALA A 16 33.99 -42.63 -30.13
C ALA A 16 33.71 -41.89 -28.81
N CYS A 17 34.49 -40.87 -28.50
CA CYS A 17 34.03 -39.84 -27.60
C CYS A 17 32.74 -39.31 -28.24
N LYS A 18 31.58 -39.75 -27.72
CA LYS A 18 30.36 -38.98 -27.88
C LYS A 18 30.74 -37.59 -27.39
N LYS A 19 30.76 -36.62 -28.31
CA LYS A 19 30.80 -35.22 -27.94
C LYS A 19 29.58 -35.06 -27.04
N ASP A 20 29.78 -34.90 -25.74
CA ASP A 20 28.70 -34.50 -24.85
C ASP A 20 28.21 -33.17 -25.40
N GLU A 21 27.14 -33.20 -26.19
CA GLU A 21 26.43 -32.00 -26.59
C GLU A 21 25.66 -31.56 -25.35
N THR A 22 26.37 -30.97 -24.40
CA THR A 22 25.76 -30.27 -23.29
C THR A 22 24.93 -29.17 -23.92
N SER A 23 23.62 -29.38 -23.98
CA SER A 23 22.68 -28.35 -24.41
C SER A 23 22.92 -27.14 -23.53
N PRO A 24 23.12 -25.94 -24.10
CA PRO A 24 23.36 -24.75 -23.30
C PRO A 24 22.19 -24.55 -22.34
N GLU A 25 22.49 -24.29 -21.08
CA GLU A 25 21.50 -23.97 -20.06
C GLU A 25 20.78 -22.67 -20.44
N PRO A 26 19.45 -22.59 -20.26
CA PRO A 26 18.72 -21.36 -20.49
C PRO A 26 19.22 -20.21 -19.61
N LEU A 27 19.33 -19.01 -20.18
CA LEU A 27 19.59 -17.79 -19.42
C LEU A 27 18.25 -17.20 -18.96
N VAL A 28 17.88 -17.50 -17.71
CA VAL A 28 16.59 -17.07 -17.13
C VAL A 28 16.61 -15.58 -16.83
N VAL A 29 15.75 -14.83 -17.52
CA VAL A 29 15.54 -13.40 -17.32
C VAL A 29 14.06 -13.11 -17.45
N TYR A 30 13.52 -12.31 -16.55
CA TYR A 30 12.16 -11.80 -16.65
C TYR A 30 12.04 -10.50 -15.86
N THR A 31 11.05 -9.70 -16.23
CA THR A 31 10.64 -8.51 -15.48
C THR A 31 9.25 -8.72 -14.89
N ILE A 32 8.95 -7.96 -13.83
CA ILE A 32 7.66 -7.98 -13.16
C ILE A 32 7.06 -6.59 -13.13
N ALA A 33 5.74 -6.50 -13.26
CA ALA A 33 4.97 -5.30 -12.96
C ALA A 33 3.88 -5.66 -11.95
N VAL A 34 3.86 -4.95 -10.82
CA VAL A 34 2.90 -5.16 -9.72
C VAL A 34 1.87 -4.05 -9.76
N ASP A 35 0.60 -4.40 -9.85
CA ASP A 35 -0.55 -3.50 -9.73
C ASP A 35 -1.53 -4.05 -8.69
N GLY A 36 -1.47 -3.49 -7.48
CA GLY A 36 -2.21 -4.01 -6.34
C GLY A 36 -1.85 -5.46 -6.04
N ASN A 37 -2.80 -6.37 -6.26
CA ASN A 37 -2.61 -7.80 -6.10
C ASN A 37 -2.43 -8.58 -7.41
N GLN A 38 -2.42 -7.89 -8.55
CA GLN A 38 -2.13 -8.48 -9.85
C GLN A 38 -0.67 -8.25 -10.23
N VAL A 39 -0.01 -9.29 -10.74
CA VAL A 39 1.40 -9.25 -11.17
C VAL A 39 1.51 -9.78 -12.59
N THR A 40 2.07 -8.95 -13.46
CA THR A 40 2.41 -9.32 -14.83
C THR A 40 3.86 -9.77 -14.88
N PHE A 41 4.11 -10.98 -15.38
CA PHE A 41 5.43 -11.55 -15.58
C PHE A 41 5.79 -11.48 -17.07
N ASN A 42 6.83 -10.72 -17.42
CA ASN A 42 7.32 -10.61 -18.78
C ASN A 42 8.60 -11.42 -18.93
N ASN A 43 8.50 -12.57 -19.57
CA ASN A 43 9.63 -13.46 -19.77
C ASN A 43 10.54 -12.98 -20.90
N GLU A 44 11.83 -12.84 -20.58
CA GLU A 44 12.91 -12.44 -21.49
C GLU A 44 14.00 -13.53 -21.58
N THR A 45 13.67 -14.74 -21.11
CA THR A 45 14.58 -15.89 -21.06
C THR A 45 15.00 -16.31 -22.46
N THR A 46 16.28 -16.66 -22.61
CA THR A 46 16.84 -17.19 -23.86
C THR A 46 17.31 -18.63 -23.67
N GLY A 47 17.33 -19.42 -24.75
CA GLY A 47 17.79 -20.81 -24.72
C GLY A 47 16.77 -21.85 -24.22
N ALA A 48 15.55 -21.43 -23.88
CA ALA A 48 14.46 -22.31 -23.45
C ALA A 48 13.43 -22.59 -24.57
N THR A 49 12.75 -23.73 -24.43
CA THR A 49 11.63 -24.17 -25.30
C THR A 49 10.34 -24.42 -24.54
N SER A 50 10.40 -24.54 -23.22
CA SER A 50 9.23 -24.65 -22.34
C SER A 50 9.47 -23.91 -21.02
N TYR A 51 8.37 -23.49 -20.40
CA TYR A 51 8.37 -22.67 -19.20
C TYR A 51 7.37 -23.22 -18.18
N LYS A 52 7.73 -23.10 -16.90
CA LYS A 52 6.83 -23.33 -15.78
C LYS A 52 7.06 -22.22 -14.77
N TRP A 53 5.97 -21.61 -14.32
CA TRP A 53 5.94 -20.66 -13.22
C TRP A 53 5.39 -21.35 -11.99
N ASP A 54 6.08 -21.22 -10.87
CA ASP A 54 5.54 -21.39 -9.53
C ASP A 54 5.43 -20.01 -8.91
N PHE A 55 4.21 -19.56 -8.57
CA PHE A 55 4.01 -18.20 -8.05
C PHE A 55 4.34 -18.08 -6.55
N GLY A 56 4.67 -19.18 -5.88
CA GLY A 56 4.98 -19.19 -4.45
C GLY A 56 3.75 -19.07 -3.54
N ASP A 57 2.55 -19.12 -4.10
CA ASP A 57 1.27 -19.17 -3.38
C ASP A 57 0.54 -20.53 -3.56
N GLY A 58 1.24 -21.51 -4.13
CA GLY A 58 0.71 -22.85 -4.46
C GLY A 58 0.03 -22.95 -5.81
N SER A 59 -0.03 -21.86 -6.59
CA SER A 59 -0.49 -21.88 -7.98
C SER A 59 0.68 -21.85 -8.98
N GLU A 60 0.43 -22.37 -10.18
CA GLU A 60 1.42 -22.55 -11.23
C GLU A 60 0.86 -22.11 -12.59
N SER A 61 1.74 -21.82 -13.55
CA SER A 61 1.36 -21.59 -14.96
C SER A 61 2.42 -22.16 -15.92
N THR A 62 2.01 -22.48 -17.14
CA THR A 62 2.93 -22.86 -18.24
C THR A 62 2.99 -21.79 -19.33
N ASP A 63 2.31 -20.66 -19.14
CA ASP A 63 2.36 -19.55 -20.10
C ASP A 63 3.76 -18.96 -20.16
N VAL A 64 4.15 -18.48 -21.35
CA VAL A 64 5.45 -17.83 -21.54
C VAL A 64 5.57 -16.61 -20.63
N SER A 65 4.54 -15.77 -20.61
CA SER A 65 4.45 -14.51 -19.83
C SER A 65 3.07 -14.40 -19.18
N PRO A 66 2.84 -14.99 -17.98
CA PRO A 66 1.54 -14.99 -17.33
C PRO A 66 1.21 -13.67 -16.62
N VAL A 67 -0.09 -13.46 -16.39
CA VAL A 67 -0.60 -12.50 -15.40
C VAL A 67 -1.20 -13.30 -14.26
N HIS A 68 -0.77 -13.04 -13.02
CA HIS A 68 -1.23 -13.75 -11.83
C HIS A 68 -1.84 -12.80 -10.81
N THR A 69 -2.93 -13.23 -10.16
CA THR A 69 -3.59 -12.45 -9.10
C THR A 69 -3.43 -13.15 -7.75
N TYR A 70 -2.67 -12.55 -6.85
CA TYR A 70 -2.48 -13.03 -5.49
C TYR A 70 -3.72 -12.72 -4.64
N LYS A 71 -4.22 -13.72 -3.90
CA LYS A 71 -5.45 -13.57 -3.09
C LYS A 71 -5.23 -12.84 -1.78
N GLY A 72 -4.01 -12.83 -1.27
CA GLY A 72 -3.65 -12.23 0.00
C GLY A 72 -2.44 -11.33 -0.15
N LYS A 73 -2.33 -10.38 0.79
CA LYS A 73 -1.09 -9.64 0.99
C LYS A 73 0.01 -10.56 1.53
N GLY A 74 1.25 -10.21 1.27
CA GLY A 74 2.40 -10.86 1.86
C GLY A 74 3.58 -10.94 0.91
N LYS A 75 4.61 -11.65 1.37
CA LYS A 75 5.83 -11.90 0.63
C LYS A 75 5.71 -13.19 -0.16
N TYR A 76 5.91 -13.11 -1.47
CA TYR A 76 5.93 -14.27 -2.37
C TYR A 76 7.27 -14.37 -3.09
N VAL A 77 7.62 -15.58 -3.51
CA VAL A 77 8.86 -15.88 -4.26
C VAL A 77 8.49 -16.62 -5.54
N PRO A 78 7.96 -15.91 -6.56
CA PRO A 78 7.71 -16.50 -7.85
C PRO A 78 9.02 -17.00 -8.47
N THR A 79 8.97 -18.22 -9.01
CA THR A 79 10.10 -18.92 -9.64
C THR A 79 9.72 -19.32 -11.06
N LEU A 80 10.51 -18.87 -12.04
CA LEU A 80 10.44 -19.34 -13.42
C LEU A 80 11.42 -20.51 -13.59
N TYR A 81 10.91 -21.65 -14.01
CA TYR A 81 11.67 -22.78 -14.51
C TYR A 81 11.62 -22.76 -16.04
N ALA A 82 12.78 -22.68 -16.69
CA ALA A 82 12.89 -22.65 -18.14
C ALA A 82 13.69 -23.86 -18.61
N THR A 83 13.16 -24.62 -19.58
CA THR A 83 13.79 -25.88 -20.03
C THR A 83 14.18 -25.79 -21.51
N SER A 84 15.45 -26.06 -21.80
CA SER A 84 16.01 -26.08 -23.15
C SER A 84 15.48 -27.26 -23.98
N ALA A 85 15.69 -27.22 -25.30
CA ALA A 85 15.32 -28.32 -26.19
C ALA A 85 16.03 -29.65 -25.83
N GLY A 86 17.22 -29.57 -25.22
CA GLY A 86 17.99 -30.71 -24.75
C GLY A 86 17.55 -31.23 -23.37
N GLY A 87 16.50 -30.66 -22.78
CA GLY A 87 15.96 -31.08 -21.48
C GLY A 87 16.72 -30.50 -20.26
N VAL A 88 17.59 -29.52 -20.45
CA VAL A 88 18.29 -28.84 -19.35
C VAL A 88 17.37 -27.74 -18.79
N THR A 89 17.09 -27.80 -17.49
CA THR A 89 16.25 -26.82 -16.80
C THR A 89 17.10 -25.86 -15.99
N ALA A 90 16.85 -24.56 -16.16
CA ALA A 90 17.36 -23.48 -15.32
C ALA A 90 16.20 -22.82 -14.57
N GLU A 91 16.49 -22.17 -13.44
CA GLU A 91 15.48 -21.43 -12.67
C GLU A 91 15.94 -20.01 -12.31
N GLY A 92 14.96 -19.12 -12.12
CA GLY A 92 15.18 -17.77 -11.63
C GLY A 92 14.02 -17.34 -10.74
N SER A 93 14.34 -16.68 -9.63
CA SER A 93 13.35 -16.23 -8.66
C SER A 93 13.62 -14.81 -8.18
N THR A 94 12.55 -14.14 -7.75
CA THR A 94 12.63 -12.81 -7.12
C THR A 94 11.62 -12.71 -6.00
N VAL A 95 11.90 -11.87 -5.01
CA VAL A 95 10.95 -11.56 -3.94
C VAL A 95 10.00 -10.48 -4.43
N ILE A 96 8.70 -10.75 -4.31
CA ILE A 96 7.67 -9.73 -4.47
C ILE A 96 6.93 -9.52 -3.15
N ARG A 97 6.40 -8.31 -2.96
CA ARG A 97 5.50 -7.96 -1.86
C ARG A 97 4.17 -7.55 -2.45
N ILE A 98 3.12 -8.26 -2.06
CA ILE A 98 1.74 -7.93 -2.41
C ILE A 98 1.14 -7.19 -1.24
N SER A 99 0.66 -5.98 -1.48
CA SER A 99 0.04 -5.17 -0.47
C SER A 99 -1.40 -5.59 -0.18
N LYS A 100 -1.92 -5.14 0.96
CA LYS A 100 -3.37 -5.21 1.21
C LYS A 100 -4.11 -4.46 0.09
N THR A 101 -5.27 -4.98 -0.35
CA THR A 101 -6.22 -4.22 -1.16
C THR A 101 -7.36 -3.68 -0.30
N SER A 102 -7.91 -2.53 -0.68
CA SER A 102 -9.11 -1.95 -0.07
C SER A 102 -10.32 -2.21 -0.98
N PRO A 103 -11.49 -2.55 -0.44
CA PRO A 103 -12.73 -2.58 -1.22
C PRO A 103 -13.27 -1.18 -1.52
N VAL A 104 -12.73 -0.13 -0.87
CA VAL A 104 -13.27 1.24 -0.91
C VAL A 104 -13.08 1.90 -2.27
N LYS A 105 -14.13 2.55 -2.80
CA LYS A 105 -14.14 3.20 -4.11
C LYS A 105 -14.70 4.61 -4.05
N LEU A 106 -13.81 5.60 -4.06
CA LEU A 106 -14.19 7.02 -3.93
C LEU A 106 -15.04 7.61 -5.07
N ASN A 107 -15.19 6.91 -6.19
CA ASN A 107 -15.78 7.44 -7.43
C ASN A 107 -17.03 6.68 -7.90
N ASP A 108 -17.72 5.98 -7.00
CA ASP A 108 -18.93 5.21 -7.31
C ASP A 108 -20.24 5.88 -6.82
N ASN A 109 -20.14 7.06 -6.19
CA ASN A 109 -21.25 7.81 -5.59
C ASN A 109 -22.00 7.01 -4.51
N SER A 110 -21.33 6.08 -3.85
CA SER A 110 -21.86 5.24 -2.79
C SER A 110 -20.98 5.34 -1.54
N LEU A 111 -21.55 4.95 -0.41
CA LEU A 111 -20.81 4.73 0.84
C LEU A 111 -21.01 3.28 1.35
N ALA A 112 -21.55 2.40 0.50
CA ALA A 112 -21.98 1.06 0.89
C ALA A 112 -20.81 0.07 1.05
N ASP A 113 -19.69 0.32 0.39
CA ASP A 113 -18.42 -0.39 0.60
C ASP A 113 -17.95 -0.31 2.07
N TRP A 114 -18.20 0.80 2.76
CA TRP A 114 -17.91 0.95 4.18
C TRP A 114 -18.72 0.03 5.09
N ASP A 115 -19.81 -0.56 4.64
CA ASP A 115 -20.54 -1.58 5.41
C ASP A 115 -19.72 -2.88 5.56
N THR A 116 -18.79 -3.13 4.64
CA THR A 116 -17.86 -4.27 4.72
C THR A 116 -16.70 -4.02 5.69
N ILE A 117 -16.43 -2.75 6.02
CA ILE A 117 -15.39 -2.35 6.97
C ILE A 117 -15.94 -2.40 8.40
N SER A 118 -15.65 -3.51 9.07
CA SER A 118 -16.03 -3.80 10.45
C SER A 118 -14.90 -3.67 11.47
N GLN A 119 -13.67 -3.51 10.98
CA GLN A 119 -12.48 -3.23 11.79
C GLN A 119 -12.12 -1.75 11.67
N ASN A 120 -11.18 -1.29 12.49
CA ASN A 120 -10.60 0.05 12.42
C ASN A 120 -11.65 1.19 12.46
N MET A 121 -12.51 1.17 13.47
CA MET A 121 -13.57 2.15 13.62
C MET A 121 -13.55 2.82 14.99
N ILE A 122 -13.96 4.09 15.00
CA ILE A 122 -14.16 4.90 16.19
C ILE A 122 -15.64 5.26 16.23
N THR A 123 -16.29 5.04 17.37
CA THR A 123 -17.61 5.63 17.64
C THR A 123 -17.40 6.75 18.64
N ALA A 124 -17.87 7.95 18.30
CA ALA A 124 -17.68 9.11 19.13
C ALA A 124 -18.52 9.03 20.40
N GLY A 125 -17.92 9.39 21.53
CA GLY A 125 -18.55 9.57 22.82
C GLY A 125 -18.99 11.02 23.04
N PRO A 126 -19.14 11.44 24.32
CA PRO A 126 -19.65 12.77 24.65
C PRO A 126 -18.76 13.94 24.21
N ALA A 127 -17.44 13.77 24.15
CA ALA A 127 -16.51 14.80 23.69
C ALA A 127 -16.35 14.83 22.15
N GLY A 128 -16.99 13.86 21.48
CA GLY A 128 -17.17 13.77 20.05
C GLY A 128 -17.81 15.00 19.41
N GLY A 129 -18.67 15.69 20.16
CA GLY A 129 -19.38 16.88 19.71
C GLY A 129 -20.19 16.59 18.43
N VAL A 130 -19.80 17.20 17.32
CA VAL A 130 -20.43 16.94 16.01
C VAL A 130 -20.09 15.57 15.43
N PHE A 131 -18.95 14.95 15.77
CA PHE A 131 -18.60 13.63 15.24
C PHE A 131 -19.52 12.54 15.81
N LYS A 132 -19.81 11.54 14.97
CA LYS A 132 -20.54 10.33 15.38
C LYS A 132 -19.70 9.08 15.19
N LYS A 133 -18.98 8.99 14.06
CA LYS A 133 -18.23 7.80 13.69
C LYS A 133 -17.11 8.16 12.73
N ALA A 134 -15.97 7.49 12.88
CA ALA A 134 -14.94 7.41 11.85
C ALA A 134 -14.62 5.94 11.57
N LYS A 135 -14.30 5.64 10.31
CA LYS A 135 -13.75 4.34 9.91
C LYS A 135 -12.52 4.57 9.06
N PHE A 136 -11.61 3.60 9.11
CA PHE A 136 -10.39 3.63 8.32
C PHE A 136 -10.16 2.28 7.64
N ASP A 137 -9.62 2.33 6.43
CA ASP A 137 -9.01 1.16 5.79
C ASP A 137 -7.75 1.59 5.04
N TYR A 138 -6.99 0.66 4.50
CA TYR A 138 -5.79 0.98 3.74
C TYR A 138 -5.53 -0.02 2.62
N ASP A 139 -4.75 0.42 1.65
CA ASP A 139 -4.02 -0.43 0.72
C ASP A 139 -2.55 0.00 0.66
N GLY A 140 -1.79 -0.59 -0.28
CA GLY A 140 -0.37 -0.29 -0.47
C GLY A 140 -0.06 1.15 -0.88
N GLN A 141 -1.05 1.94 -1.29
CA GLN A 141 -0.87 3.31 -1.79
C GLN A 141 -1.59 4.35 -0.93
N SER A 142 -2.68 3.98 -0.27
CA SER A 142 -3.63 4.92 0.33
C SER A 142 -4.10 4.49 1.70
N VAL A 143 -4.37 5.48 2.55
CA VAL A 143 -5.22 5.32 3.75
C VAL A 143 -6.58 5.92 3.42
N PHE A 144 -7.62 5.09 3.49
CA PHE A 144 -8.99 5.50 3.28
C PHE A 144 -9.63 5.86 4.61
N PHE A 145 -10.51 6.85 4.59
CA PHE A 145 -11.29 7.23 5.76
C PHE A 145 -12.74 7.49 5.38
N TYR A 146 -13.61 7.26 6.35
CA TYR A 146 -15.01 7.64 6.35
C TYR A 146 -15.33 8.37 7.63
N VAL A 147 -16.14 9.42 7.54
CA VAL A 147 -16.59 10.19 8.70
C VAL A 147 -18.11 10.40 8.62
N GLU A 148 -18.78 10.19 9.74
CA GLU A 148 -20.18 10.56 9.96
C GLU A 148 -20.24 11.62 11.08
N MET A 149 -20.93 12.72 10.82
CA MET A 149 -21.06 13.85 11.75
C MET A 149 -22.42 14.56 11.66
N THR A 150 -22.85 15.19 12.75
CA THR A 150 -23.99 16.12 12.78
C THR A 150 -23.54 17.48 12.26
N SER A 151 -23.55 17.65 10.93
CA SER A 151 -23.14 18.88 10.25
C SER A 151 -23.75 18.92 8.85
N LYS A 152 -23.44 19.97 8.10
CA LYS A 152 -23.73 20.14 6.68
C LYS A 152 -22.49 20.65 5.96
N LEU A 153 -22.35 20.33 4.69
CA LEU A 153 -21.36 20.84 3.74
C LEU A 153 -21.39 22.38 3.71
N ALA A 154 -22.59 22.97 3.81
CA ALA A 154 -22.77 24.42 3.88
C ALA A 154 -22.16 25.07 5.14
N ASP A 155 -21.96 24.29 6.21
CA ASP A 155 -21.31 24.79 7.43
C ASP A 155 -19.81 25.02 7.21
N ALA A 156 -19.24 24.45 6.14
CA ALA A 156 -17.88 24.68 5.66
C ALA A 156 -16.83 24.52 6.78
N ASN A 157 -17.01 23.50 7.64
CA ASN A 157 -16.16 23.28 8.79
C ASN A 157 -14.69 23.11 8.39
N ILE A 158 -13.82 23.56 9.28
CA ILE A 158 -12.39 23.41 9.17
C ILE A 158 -12.00 22.15 9.93
N PHE A 159 -11.09 21.38 9.35
CA PHE A 159 -10.61 20.14 9.93
C PHE A 159 -9.13 20.24 10.21
N ASP A 160 -8.74 19.85 11.41
CA ASP A 160 -7.37 19.50 11.76
C ASP A 160 -7.27 17.99 11.80
N ILE A 161 -6.38 17.40 11.00
CA ILE A 161 -6.06 15.99 11.02
C ILE A 161 -4.63 15.86 11.51
N TYR A 162 -4.48 15.44 12.75
CA TYR A 162 -3.22 15.19 13.39
C TYR A 162 -2.79 13.76 13.11
N ILE A 163 -1.56 13.60 12.59
CA ILE A 163 -1.02 12.29 12.24
C ILE A 163 0.38 12.11 12.79
N ASP A 164 0.51 11.10 13.65
CA ASP A 164 1.78 10.54 14.10
C ASP A 164 2.16 9.49 13.06
N ALA A 165 3.08 9.89 12.19
CA ALA A 165 3.34 9.18 10.95
C ALA A 165 4.40 8.09 11.12
N ASP A 166 5.28 8.24 12.11
CA ASP A 166 6.33 7.27 12.41
C ASP A 166 6.06 6.46 13.70
N ASN A 167 5.01 6.79 14.46
CA ASN A 167 4.61 6.16 15.71
C ASN A 167 5.73 6.19 16.76
N ASN A 168 6.61 7.20 16.68
CA ASN A 168 7.68 7.42 17.62
C ASN A 168 7.23 8.44 18.68
N PRO A 169 7.08 8.03 19.96
CA PRO A 169 6.57 8.91 21.00
C PRO A 169 7.51 10.08 21.34
N GLY A 170 8.75 10.09 20.82
CA GLY A 170 9.74 11.15 21.04
C GLY A 170 9.78 12.25 19.95
N THR A 171 8.99 12.13 18.88
CA THR A 171 8.91 13.11 17.78
C THR A 171 7.52 13.75 17.72
N GLY A 172 7.33 14.77 16.88
CA GLY A 172 6.03 15.41 16.68
C GLY A 172 5.47 16.21 17.87
N LEU A 173 4.27 16.74 17.69
CA LEU A 173 3.53 17.51 18.68
C LEU A 173 2.75 16.61 19.66
N LEU A 174 2.79 16.90 20.95
CA LEU A 174 1.81 16.42 21.93
C LEU A 174 0.65 17.41 22.02
N THR A 175 -0.48 17.11 21.38
CA THR A 175 -1.63 18.05 21.29
C THR A 175 -2.31 18.28 22.64
N GLY A 176 -2.22 17.30 23.55
CA GLY A 176 -2.97 17.26 24.79
C GLY A 176 -4.43 16.79 24.63
N LEU A 177 -4.96 16.76 23.40
CA LEU A 177 -6.31 16.29 23.08
C LEU A 177 -6.39 14.77 23.01
N PHE A 178 -5.34 14.14 22.47
CA PHE A 178 -5.31 12.71 22.22
C PHE A 178 -4.07 12.12 22.91
N THR A 179 -4.28 11.13 23.77
CA THR A 179 -3.17 10.45 24.46
C THR A 179 -2.48 9.48 23.50
N ASP A 180 -1.24 9.08 23.79
CA ASP A 180 -0.40 8.19 22.96
C ASP A 180 0.00 8.72 21.56
N GLY A 181 -0.50 9.88 21.13
CA GLY A 181 -0.10 10.50 19.87
C GLY A 181 1.09 11.45 20.02
N ALA A 182 1.98 11.44 19.02
CA ALA A 182 3.08 12.37 18.90
C ALA A 182 3.18 12.85 17.43
N TYR A 183 2.50 13.95 17.12
CA TYR A 183 2.01 14.24 15.78
C TYR A 183 3.01 14.97 14.89
N ASP A 184 3.58 14.26 13.90
CA ASP A 184 4.53 14.81 12.94
C ASP A 184 3.88 15.64 11.84
N VAL A 185 2.64 15.31 11.50
CA VAL A 185 1.90 15.89 10.38
C VAL A 185 0.61 16.50 10.89
N LEU A 186 0.33 17.71 10.42
CA LEU A 186 -0.97 18.35 10.54
C LEU A 186 -1.51 18.60 9.13
N LEU A 187 -2.71 18.11 8.85
CA LEU A 187 -3.49 18.54 7.71
C LEU A 187 -4.55 19.52 8.24
N GLU A 188 -4.55 20.77 7.76
CA GLU A 188 -5.46 21.81 8.24
C GLU A 188 -6.21 22.53 7.10
N GLY A 189 -7.55 22.59 7.19
CA GLY A 189 -8.37 23.38 6.26
C GLY A 189 -9.80 22.86 6.03
N GLN A 190 -10.50 23.48 5.07
CA GLN A 190 -11.86 23.10 4.67
C GLN A 190 -11.85 21.89 3.73
N LEU A 191 -11.64 20.71 4.31
CA LEU A 191 -11.46 19.43 3.63
C LEU A 191 -12.50 19.13 2.54
N LEU A 192 -13.78 19.44 2.81
CA LEU A 192 -14.91 19.05 1.95
C LEU A 192 -15.21 20.03 0.83
N LEU A 193 -14.53 21.18 0.81
CA LEU A 193 -14.70 22.19 -0.22
C LEU A 193 -13.63 22.06 -1.28
N LYS A 194 -14.03 22.26 -2.54
CA LYS A 194 -13.06 22.32 -3.65
C LYS A 194 -12.14 23.53 -3.45
N PRO A 195 -10.86 23.45 -3.84
CA PRO A 195 -9.91 24.56 -3.66
C PRO A 195 -10.39 25.92 -4.17
N ALA A 196 -11.14 25.94 -5.29
CA ALA A 196 -11.65 27.19 -5.87
C ALA A 196 -12.75 27.88 -5.04
N VAL A 197 -13.37 27.19 -4.09
CA VAL A 197 -14.44 27.71 -3.23
C VAL A 197 -14.12 27.63 -1.75
N ALA A 198 -13.06 26.92 -1.36
CA ALA A 198 -12.55 26.89 0.00
C ALA A 198 -11.94 28.25 0.35
N ALA A 199 -12.45 28.88 1.40
CA ALA A 199 -11.85 30.07 2.00
C ALA A 199 -10.50 29.71 2.66
N ILE A 200 -10.41 28.50 3.21
CA ILE A 200 -9.21 27.96 3.85
C ILE A 200 -8.91 26.62 3.14
N PRO A 201 -8.09 26.64 2.09
CA PRO A 201 -7.73 25.42 1.37
C PRO A 201 -7.05 24.40 2.27
N MET A 202 -7.29 23.13 1.99
CA MET A 202 -6.65 22.02 2.68
C MET A 202 -5.12 22.07 2.47
N ALA A 203 -4.36 22.30 3.54
CA ALA A 203 -2.90 22.36 3.52
C ALA A 203 -2.27 21.28 4.40
N MET A 204 -1.00 20.97 4.13
CA MET A 204 -0.21 20.01 4.88
C MET A 204 0.96 20.72 5.55
N TYR A 205 1.24 20.33 6.78
CA TYR A 205 2.31 20.88 7.59
C TYR A 205 3.10 19.79 8.31
N TYR A 206 4.39 20.01 8.51
CA TYR A 206 5.26 19.12 9.27
C TYR A 206 5.76 19.78 10.55
N HIS A 207 5.70 19.08 11.66
CA HIS A 207 6.17 19.56 12.95
C HIS A 207 7.69 19.73 12.94
N THR A 208 8.18 20.85 13.45
CA THR A 208 9.62 21.20 13.44
C THR A 208 10.13 21.71 14.80
N GLY A 209 9.31 21.68 15.84
CA GLY A 209 9.60 22.26 17.15
C GLY A 209 9.79 21.24 18.28
N PRO A 210 9.88 21.72 19.53
CA PRO A 210 9.75 20.84 20.70
C PRO A 210 8.34 20.25 20.77
N GLN A 211 8.19 19.07 21.39
CA GLN A 211 6.89 18.37 21.41
C GLN A 211 5.77 19.14 22.12
N THR A 212 6.10 20.09 22.99
CA THR A 212 5.12 20.97 23.67
C THR A 212 4.81 22.25 22.87
N GLY A 213 5.49 22.48 21.74
CA GLY A 213 5.37 23.67 20.92
C GLY A 213 4.54 23.40 19.68
N PHE A 214 3.53 24.25 19.45
CA PHE A 214 2.76 24.25 18.21
C PHE A 214 3.58 24.97 17.12
N THR A 215 4.50 24.23 16.48
CA THR A 215 5.39 24.77 15.45
C THR A 215 5.44 23.83 14.26
N PHE A 216 5.02 24.36 13.11
CA PHE A 216 4.77 23.59 11.91
C PHE A 216 5.25 24.35 10.68
N ASP A 217 5.91 23.64 9.77
CA ASP A 217 6.35 24.15 8.48
C ASP A 217 5.36 23.74 7.39
N ALA A 218 4.82 24.72 6.67
CA ALA A 218 3.88 24.49 5.57
C ALA A 218 4.56 23.79 4.38
N GLN A 219 3.82 22.89 3.73
CA GLN A 219 4.27 22.11 2.57
C GLN A 219 3.52 22.54 1.31
N SER A 220 4.19 22.49 0.15
CA SER A 220 3.65 23.01 -1.13
C SER A 220 2.85 22.00 -1.96
N GLY A 221 2.58 20.80 -1.44
CA GLY A 221 1.80 19.76 -2.12
C GLY A 221 0.31 19.90 -1.85
N THR A 222 -0.55 19.57 -2.83
CA THR A 222 -2.02 19.57 -2.70
C THR A 222 -2.67 18.26 -3.17
N ASP A 223 -1.86 17.34 -3.71
CA ASP A 223 -2.27 16.03 -4.22
C ASP A 223 -2.18 14.91 -3.17
N PHE A 224 -2.02 15.27 -1.89
CA PHE A 224 -1.87 14.32 -0.78
C PHE A 224 -3.19 13.71 -0.30
N PHE A 225 -4.33 14.21 -0.76
CA PHE A 225 -5.66 13.68 -0.40
C PHE A 225 -6.64 13.69 -1.58
N SER A 226 -7.72 12.95 -1.43
CA SER A 226 -8.89 13.04 -2.31
C SER A 226 -10.17 12.78 -1.52
N ILE A 227 -11.22 13.53 -1.83
CA ILE A 227 -12.56 13.30 -1.27
C ILE A 227 -13.43 12.61 -2.32
N GLY A 228 -14.14 11.57 -1.89
CA GLY A 228 -15.05 10.79 -2.70
C GLY A 228 -16.50 11.21 -2.47
N THR A 229 -17.35 10.22 -2.24
CA THR A 229 -18.78 10.44 -2.02
C THR A 229 -19.04 11.28 -0.78
N ILE A 230 -19.91 12.28 -0.91
CA ILE A 230 -20.47 13.07 0.19
C ILE A 230 -21.98 12.86 0.19
N SER A 231 -22.55 12.56 1.35
CA SER A 231 -23.99 12.34 1.54
C SER A 231 -24.52 13.16 2.71
N GLU A 232 -25.64 13.83 2.49
CA GLU A 232 -26.34 14.60 3.51
C GLU A 232 -27.79 14.13 3.65
N ALA A 233 -28.16 13.71 4.85
CA ALA A 233 -29.54 13.34 5.14
C ALA A 233 -29.85 13.57 6.62
N ASN A 234 -31.01 14.18 6.90
CA ASN A 234 -31.54 14.37 8.26
C ASN A 234 -30.55 15.05 9.22
N GLY A 235 -29.80 16.05 8.74
CA GLY A 235 -28.79 16.77 9.54
C GLY A 235 -27.53 15.97 9.84
N VAL A 236 -27.30 14.88 9.12
CA VAL A 236 -26.07 14.07 9.19
C VAL A 236 -25.35 14.18 7.86
N LEU A 237 -24.10 14.61 7.95
CA LEU A 237 -23.12 14.63 6.87
C LEU A 237 -22.25 13.39 6.97
N ARG A 238 -22.09 12.69 5.84
CA ARG A 238 -21.17 11.57 5.68
C ARG A 238 -20.27 11.86 4.51
N PHE A 239 -19.00 11.53 4.65
CA PHE A 239 -18.07 11.62 3.55
C PHE A 239 -17.00 10.54 3.67
N GLU A 240 -16.40 10.25 2.54
CA GLU A 240 -15.23 9.41 2.43
C GLU A 240 -14.10 10.12 1.72
N GLY A 241 -12.90 9.64 1.93
CA GLY A 241 -11.73 10.12 1.23
C GLY A 241 -10.55 9.18 1.39
N LYS A 242 -9.42 9.62 0.85
CA LYS A 242 -8.14 8.95 1.02
C LYS A 242 -7.01 9.95 1.20
N LEU A 243 -5.96 9.49 1.86
CA LEU A 243 -4.65 10.12 1.92
C LEU A 243 -3.65 9.27 1.13
N ASP A 244 -2.83 9.90 0.29
CA ASP A 244 -1.78 9.23 -0.47
C ASP A 244 -0.54 9.04 0.42
N ARG A 245 -0.17 7.79 0.64
CA ARG A 245 0.91 7.41 1.57
C ARG A 245 2.28 7.89 1.09
N SER A 246 2.48 8.00 -0.22
CA SER A 246 3.75 8.41 -0.80
C SER A 246 3.97 9.92 -0.73
N LYS A 247 2.91 10.69 -0.50
CA LYS A 247 2.91 12.16 -0.49
C LYS A 247 3.08 12.76 0.90
N ILE A 248 2.93 11.95 1.94
CA ILE A 248 3.02 12.38 3.34
C ILE A 248 4.27 11.75 3.97
N LYS A 249 5.11 12.58 4.58
CA LYS A 249 6.33 12.11 5.27
C LYS A 249 5.96 11.11 6.38
N GLY A 250 6.67 9.98 6.45
CA GLY A 250 6.47 8.94 7.47
C GLY A 250 5.31 7.96 7.19
N PHE A 251 4.34 8.33 6.35
CA PHE A 251 3.13 7.55 6.07
C PHE A 251 3.32 6.19 5.38
N THR A 252 4.54 5.88 4.96
CA THR A 252 4.90 4.60 4.34
C THR A 252 5.20 3.52 5.39
N GLY A 253 5.17 3.85 6.69
CA GLY A 253 5.35 2.89 7.78
C GLY A 253 4.23 1.85 7.93
N THR A 254 4.41 0.93 8.88
CA THR A 254 3.46 -0.17 9.11
C THR A 254 2.33 0.17 10.08
N ALA A 255 2.32 1.37 10.65
CA ALA A 255 1.24 1.89 11.48
C ALA A 255 1.33 3.41 11.56
N ILE A 256 0.19 4.06 11.79
CA ILE A 256 0.09 5.50 12.08
C ILE A 256 -0.90 5.71 13.22
N ARG A 257 -0.82 6.85 13.91
CA ARG A 257 -1.89 7.29 14.83
C ARG A 257 -2.57 8.54 14.34
N LEU A 258 -3.88 8.58 14.51
CA LEU A 258 -4.75 9.60 13.96
C LEU A 258 -5.59 10.27 15.05
N GLY A 259 -5.80 11.57 14.91
CA GLY A 259 -6.82 12.32 15.63
C GLY A 259 -7.36 13.44 14.75
N MET A 260 -8.65 13.73 14.86
CA MET A 260 -9.30 14.76 14.06
C MET A 260 -10.03 15.75 14.95
N VAL A 261 -9.99 17.03 14.58
CA VAL A 261 -10.76 18.11 15.19
C VAL A 261 -11.61 18.75 14.10
N ALA A 262 -12.86 19.09 14.42
CA ALA A 262 -13.70 19.93 13.58
C ALA A 262 -13.92 21.27 14.28
N THR A 263 -13.77 22.35 13.51
CA THR A 263 -13.89 23.73 13.98
C THR A 263 -14.85 24.51 13.07
N SER A 264 -15.55 25.50 13.62
CA SER A 264 -16.37 26.42 12.83
C SER A 264 -15.54 27.09 11.73
N ASN A 265 -16.20 27.50 10.65
CA ASN A 265 -15.55 28.05 9.45
C ASN A 265 -14.83 29.40 9.66
N ASP A 266 -14.89 29.95 10.87
CA ASP A 266 -14.30 31.20 11.31
C ASP A 266 -13.32 31.02 12.48
N TRP A 267 -12.94 29.77 12.80
CA TRP A 267 -12.06 29.40 13.92
C TRP A 267 -12.58 29.69 15.33
N SER A 268 -13.81 30.20 15.47
CA SER A 268 -14.30 30.68 16.77
C SER A 268 -14.65 29.56 17.75
N THR A 269 -15.01 28.38 17.27
CA THR A 269 -15.57 27.31 18.10
C THR A 269 -15.09 25.93 17.65
N GLN A 270 -14.47 25.18 18.56
CA GLN A 270 -14.25 23.74 18.39
C GLN A 270 -15.60 23.01 18.48
N LEU A 271 -15.94 22.28 17.43
CA LEU A 271 -17.23 21.58 17.30
C LEU A 271 -17.17 20.13 17.80
N GLY A 272 -15.99 19.54 17.86
CA GLY A 272 -15.80 18.16 18.33
C GLY A 272 -14.43 17.59 17.99
N THR A 273 -14.15 16.40 18.53
CA THR A 273 -12.93 15.63 18.28
C THR A 273 -13.25 14.17 17.97
N ILE A 274 -12.45 13.49 17.15
CA ILE A 274 -12.55 12.04 16.99
C ILE A 274 -11.13 11.44 16.84
N PRO A 275 -10.65 10.58 17.76
CA PRO A 275 -11.26 10.12 19.02
C PRO A 275 -11.74 11.23 19.96
N ASP A 276 -12.51 10.90 21.00
CA ASP A 276 -12.89 11.87 22.03
C ASP A 276 -11.68 12.51 22.71
N ASP A 277 -11.79 13.79 23.08
CA ASP A 277 -10.80 14.49 23.91
C ASP A 277 -10.48 13.68 25.20
N GLY A 278 -9.19 13.47 25.44
CA GLY A 278 -8.64 12.64 26.49
C GLY A 278 -8.52 11.14 26.14
N ALA A 279 -9.11 10.67 25.04
CA ALA A 279 -8.95 9.30 24.58
C ALA A 279 -7.60 9.10 23.86
N PRO A 280 -7.11 7.85 23.76
CA PRO A 280 -5.93 7.55 22.96
C PRO A 280 -6.16 7.86 21.48
N SER A 281 -5.14 8.38 20.82
CA SER A 281 -5.08 8.52 19.37
C SER A 281 -5.38 7.18 18.71
N PHE A 282 -6.10 7.21 17.60
CA PHE A 282 -6.51 6.00 16.92
C PHE A 282 -5.32 5.37 16.19
N LEU A 283 -4.90 4.18 16.63
CA LEU A 283 -3.85 3.41 15.99
C LEU A 283 -4.41 2.63 14.79
N LEU A 284 -3.97 2.98 13.59
CA LEU A 284 -4.22 2.21 12.38
C LEU A 284 -3.02 1.33 12.07
N ASN A 285 -3.17 0.01 12.28
CA ASN A 285 -2.14 -0.96 11.91
C ASN A 285 -2.23 -1.32 10.42
N MET A 286 -1.12 -1.11 9.71
CA MET A 286 -0.96 -1.31 8.27
C MET A 286 0.22 -2.24 7.92
N PRO A 287 0.26 -3.48 8.44
CA PRO A 287 1.33 -4.40 8.10
C PRO A 287 1.24 -4.79 6.62
N GLU A 288 2.36 -4.70 5.90
CA GLU A 288 2.52 -5.16 4.51
C GLU A 288 3.25 -6.51 4.45
#